data_AF-A0A2P5P7U0-F1
#
_entry.id   AF-A0A2P5P7U0-F1
#
_cell.length_a   1.000
_cell.length_b   1.000
_cell.length_c   1.000
_cell.angle_alpha   90.00
_cell.angle_beta   90.00
_cell.angle_gamma   90.00
#
_symmetry.space_group_name_H-M   'P 1'
#
loop_
_entity.id
_entity.type
_entity.pdbx_description
1 polymer ?
#
loop_
_entity_poly.entity_id
_entity_poly.type
_entity_poly.pdbx_seq_one_letter_code
_entity_poly.pdbx_strand_id
1 'polypeptide(L)'
;MEKGLSARCLGGMTGNLSKTLRKDISVVSLVLEKGTCQQVMADLIDFDKHGLGNLRGRQPHQWMQAEMDSFLTACEAEEAAPRINLPFSLDTIQKLLSLAKCRGCGKCCIPNPKHPEWPGAGLFEDELKEVAKGSLIPFNKLKQQCIYRDTVDGRKSYWLPFPCQFRSAKGCKVYQVRPMACRMYPFVSGDNDPSHLILKVSCDYGKDIYRAITRNIKESLVDSHYLASGRKTFDPTEKDWEYLVGYLPKNK
;
A
#
# COMPACT_ATOMS: atom_id res chain seq x y z
N MET A 1 -38.20 16.10 41.05
CA MET A 1 -37.09 15.41 41.74
C MET A 1 -37.16 13.93 41.36
N GLU A 2 -36.00 13.34 41.09
CA GLU A 2 -35.72 11.90 40.92
C GLU A 2 -36.43 11.15 39.76
N LYS A 3 -35.68 10.97 38.66
CA LYS A 3 -35.87 9.86 37.72
C LYS A 3 -34.64 8.95 37.82
N GLY A 4 -34.84 7.74 38.32
CA GLY A 4 -33.82 6.70 38.46
C GLY A 4 -33.39 6.14 37.10
N LEU A 5 -32.08 6.17 36.86
CA LEU A 5 -31.42 5.54 35.72
C LEU A 5 -31.08 4.09 36.07
N SER A 6 -31.65 3.18 35.29
CA SER A 6 -31.39 1.73 35.32
C SER A 6 -29.99 1.43 34.76
N ALA A 7 -29.09 0.94 35.61
CA ALA A 7 -27.83 0.33 35.23
C ALA A 7 -28.06 -1.13 34.82
N ARG A 8 -27.82 -1.48 33.54
CA ARG A 8 -27.59 -2.87 33.12
C ARG A 8 -26.61 -2.95 31.95
N CYS A 9 -25.70 -3.93 32.08
CA CYS A 9 -24.85 -4.56 31.07
C CYS A 9 -23.55 -3.84 30.65
N LEU A 10 -22.57 -3.82 31.56
CA LEU A 10 -21.15 -4.00 31.21
C LEU A 10 -20.85 -5.50 31.25
N GLY A 11 -20.80 -6.14 30.07
CA GLY A 11 -20.47 -7.55 29.91
C GLY A 11 -19.42 -7.68 28.80
N GLY A 12 -18.27 -8.26 29.14
CA GLY A 12 -17.02 -8.18 28.41
C GLY A 12 -17.04 -8.70 26.96
N MET A 13 -16.41 -7.94 26.08
CA MET A 13 -15.84 -8.41 24.81
C MET A 13 -14.33 -8.14 24.81
N THR A 14 -13.61 -8.78 25.73
CA THR A 14 -12.15 -8.86 25.71
C THR A 14 -11.74 -10.31 25.49
N GLY A 15 -11.68 -10.73 24.24
CA GLY A 15 -11.18 -12.06 23.92
C GLY A 15 -11.58 -12.53 22.54
N ASN A 16 -10.87 -12.06 21.51
CA ASN A 16 -10.63 -12.83 20.27
C ASN A 16 -9.71 -12.14 19.25
N LEU A 17 -9.19 -10.93 19.52
CA LEU A 17 -8.21 -10.27 18.65
C LEU A 17 -6.83 -10.99 18.54
N SER A 18 -6.49 -11.91 19.47
CA SER A 18 -5.14 -12.51 19.51
C SER A 18 -4.94 -13.72 18.58
N LYS A 19 -6.00 -14.41 18.15
CA LYS A 19 -5.86 -15.60 17.28
C LYS A 19 -5.73 -15.26 15.80
N THR A 20 -6.34 -14.16 15.35
CA THR A 20 -6.20 -13.67 13.97
C THR A 20 -4.80 -13.09 13.75
N LEU A 21 -4.27 -12.32 14.71
CA LEU A 21 -2.90 -11.78 14.66
C LEU A 21 -1.83 -12.89 14.53
N ARG A 22 -2.00 -14.04 15.20
CA ARG A 22 -1.03 -15.15 15.13
C ARG A 22 -0.94 -15.80 13.74
N LYS A 23 -1.98 -15.73 12.92
CA LYS A 23 -1.94 -16.20 11.52
C LYS A 23 -1.30 -15.16 10.58
N ASP A 24 -1.40 -13.87 10.92
CA ASP A 24 -0.78 -12.80 10.13
C ASP A 24 0.76 -12.76 10.31
N ILE A 25 1.27 -13.20 11.47
CA ILE A 25 2.70 -13.34 11.75
C ILE A 25 3.39 -14.29 10.77
N SER A 26 2.73 -15.37 10.30
CA SER A 26 3.38 -16.36 9.41
C SER A 26 3.75 -15.79 8.04
N VAL A 27 3.05 -14.74 7.59
CA VAL A 27 3.37 -14.07 6.33
C VAL A 27 4.52 -13.10 6.54
N VAL A 28 4.55 -12.41 7.68
CA VAL A 28 5.67 -11.54 8.02
C VAL A 28 6.96 -12.36 8.16
N SER A 29 6.94 -13.54 8.76
CA SER A 29 8.11 -14.45 8.79
C SER A 29 8.65 -14.80 7.39
N LEU A 30 7.78 -14.95 6.38
CA LEU A 30 8.16 -15.20 4.98
C LEU A 30 8.86 -13.99 4.32
N VAL A 31 8.62 -12.77 4.80
CA VAL A 31 9.29 -11.54 4.32
C VAL A 31 10.77 -11.48 4.75
N LEU A 32 11.17 -12.30 5.72
CA LEU A 32 12.34 -12.02 6.58
C LEU A 32 13.46 -13.04 6.50
N GLU A 33 13.21 -14.20 5.89
CA GLU A 33 14.23 -15.25 5.72
C GLU A 33 15.32 -14.90 4.70
N LYS A 34 15.18 -13.82 3.92
CA LYS A 34 16.17 -13.40 2.90
C LYS A 34 16.62 -11.97 3.14
N GLY A 35 17.66 -11.80 3.96
CA GLY A 35 18.23 -10.52 4.42
C GLY A 35 18.60 -9.52 3.32
N THR A 36 17.61 -8.77 2.82
CA THR A 36 17.79 -7.89 1.64
C THR A 36 17.24 -6.48 1.83
N CYS A 37 16.81 -6.11 3.05
CA CYS A 37 16.29 -4.76 3.32
C CYS A 37 17.40 -3.68 3.25
N GLN A 38 18.67 -4.04 3.49
CA GLN A 38 19.77 -3.07 3.55
C GLN A 38 20.24 -2.57 2.18
N GLN A 39 20.38 -3.48 1.22
CA GLN A 39 21.09 -3.21 -0.03
C GLN A 39 20.30 -2.27 -0.94
N VAL A 40 18.97 -2.25 -0.78
CA VAL A 40 18.09 -1.45 -1.64
C VAL A 40 17.91 -0.02 -1.12
N MET A 41 18.39 0.32 0.08
CA MET A 41 18.15 1.63 0.68
C MET A 41 19.26 2.65 0.47
N ALA A 42 20.51 2.20 0.29
CA ALA A 42 21.66 3.08 0.10
C ALA A 42 21.58 3.89 -1.21
N ASP A 43 20.87 3.38 -2.21
CA ASP A 43 20.74 4.00 -3.53
C ASP A 43 19.50 4.92 -3.65
N LEU A 44 18.66 5.00 -2.60
CA LEU A 44 17.38 5.73 -2.67
C LEU A 44 17.48 7.18 -2.25
N ILE A 45 18.36 7.51 -1.30
CA ILE A 45 18.51 8.85 -0.71
C ILE A 45 19.97 9.14 -0.39
N ASP A 46 20.33 10.42 -0.37
CA ASP A 46 21.65 10.86 0.08
C ASP A 46 21.67 10.96 1.61
N PHE A 47 22.17 9.93 2.27
CA PHE A 47 22.23 9.86 3.74
C PHE A 47 23.02 11.03 4.34
N ASP A 48 24.09 11.50 3.70
CA ASP A 48 24.96 12.52 4.29
C ASP A 48 24.31 13.90 4.20
N LYS A 49 23.67 14.20 3.06
CA LYS A 49 22.83 15.39 2.86
C LYS A 49 21.73 15.53 3.92
N HIS A 50 21.20 14.41 4.42
CA HIS A 50 20.12 14.37 5.41
C HIS A 50 20.61 14.13 6.85
N GLY A 51 21.92 14.12 7.12
CA GLY A 51 22.48 13.89 8.45
C GLY A 51 22.25 12.47 8.99
N LEU A 52 22.04 11.50 8.09
CA LEU A 52 21.77 10.09 8.37
C LEU A 52 23.02 9.22 8.16
N GLY A 53 24.21 9.80 7.93
CA GLY A 53 25.44 9.04 7.65
C GLY A 53 25.75 7.95 8.68
N ASN A 54 25.37 8.15 9.95
CA ASN A 54 25.50 7.17 11.04
C ASN A 54 24.57 5.94 10.91
N LEU A 55 23.59 5.96 9.99
CA LEU A 55 22.71 4.84 9.68
C LEU A 55 23.27 3.94 8.58
N ARG A 56 24.30 4.38 7.83
CA ARG A 56 24.93 3.58 6.79
C ARG A 56 25.43 2.26 7.37
N GLY A 57 25.10 1.14 6.73
CA GLY A 57 25.49 -0.21 7.18
C GLY A 57 24.71 -0.76 8.38
N ARG A 58 23.76 -0.01 8.97
CA ARG A 58 22.81 -0.52 9.99
C ARG A 58 21.52 -1.00 9.33
N GLN A 59 20.89 -2.02 9.89
CA GLN A 59 19.64 -2.54 9.38
C GLN A 59 18.47 -1.70 9.91
N PRO A 60 17.38 -1.51 9.15
CA PRO A 60 16.26 -0.64 9.57
C PRO A 60 15.61 -1.04 10.90
N HIS A 61 15.57 -2.33 11.21
CA HIS A 61 15.04 -2.83 12.49
C HIS A 61 15.92 -2.49 13.70
N GLN A 62 17.16 -2.04 13.48
CA GLN A 62 18.10 -1.59 14.50
C GLN A 62 18.03 -0.07 14.73
N TRP A 63 17.21 0.65 13.97
CA TRP A 63 17.09 2.10 14.09
C TRP A 63 16.12 2.46 15.21
N MET A 64 16.44 3.54 15.92
CA MET A 64 15.53 4.17 16.86
C MET A 64 14.37 4.83 16.11
N GLN A 65 13.28 5.09 16.82
CA GLN A 65 12.10 5.73 16.23
C GLN A 65 12.44 7.08 15.57
N ALA A 66 13.26 7.91 16.23
CA ALA A 66 13.70 9.19 15.68
C ALA A 66 14.54 9.04 14.40
N GLU A 67 15.42 8.04 14.34
CA GLU A 67 16.23 7.74 13.15
C GLU A 67 15.35 7.30 11.97
N MET A 68 14.36 6.43 12.24
CA MET A 68 13.37 6.00 11.25
C MET A 68 12.53 7.17 10.72
N ASP A 69 12.13 8.10 11.60
CA ASP A 69 11.33 9.26 11.21
C ASP A 69 12.13 10.24 10.35
N SER A 70 13.41 10.47 10.69
CA SER A 70 14.31 11.26 9.85
C SER A 70 14.54 10.61 8.49
N PHE A 71 14.74 9.29 8.43
CA PHE A 71 14.85 8.54 7.18
C PHE A 71 13.60 8.69 6.30
N LEU A 72 12.40 8.47 6.84
CA LEU A 72 11.16 8.60 6.10
C LEU A 72 10.89 10.04 5.62
N THR A 73 11.37 11.03 6.36
CA THR A 73 11.33 12.44 5.97
C THR A 73 12.27 12.72 4.80
N ALA A 74 13.49 12.17 4.83
CA ALA A 74 14.43 12.25 3.72
C ALA A 74 13.85 11.59 2.45
N CYS A 75 13.25 10.41 2.56
CA CYS A 75 12.59 9.78 1.42
C CYS A 75 11.48 10.64 0.82
N GLU A 76 10.66 11.30 1.64
CA GLU A 76 9.63 12.20 1.11
C GLU A 76 10.25 13.43 0.41
N ALA A 77 11.31 14.01 0.98
CA ALA A 77 11.98 15.18 0.42
C ALA A 77 12.66 14.91 -0.93
N GLU A 78 13.21 13.70 -1.12
CA GLU A 78 13.87 13.30 -2.37
C GLU A 78 12.92 12.55 -3.33
N GLU A 79 11.62 12.49 -3.00
CA GLU A 79 10.62 11.67 -3.70
C GLU A 79 11.04 10.20 -3.90
N ALA A 80 11.85 9.70 -2.98
CA ALA A 80 12.32 8.33 -2.94
C ALA A 80 11.27 7.42 -2.29
N ALA A 81 11.29 6.15 -2.67
CA ALA A 81 10.36 5.16 -2.19
C ALA A 81 11.11 3.87 -1.84
N PRO A 82 11.05 3.42 -0.57
CA PRO A 82 11.62 2.14 -0.17
C PRO A 82 11.08 1.00 -1.03
N ARG A 83 11.99 0.13 -1.47
CA ARG A 83 11.62 -1.14 -2.10
C ARG A 83 11.53 -2.23 -1.04
N ILE A 84 10.52 -3.07 -1.15
CA ILE A 84 10.29 -4.22 -0.27
C ILE A 84 10.39 -5.45 -1.15
N ASN A 85 11.30 -6.37 -0.84
CA ASN A 85 11.56 -7.57 -1.65
C ASN A 85 10.50 -8.63 -1.41
N LEU A 86 9.31 -8.34 -1.91
CA LEU A 86 8.16 -9.20 -1.91
C LEU A 86 7.50 -9.18 -3.27
N PRO A 87 6.91 -10.31 -3.70
CA PRO A 87 6.23 -10.35 -4.97
C PRO A 87 5.04 -9.39 -4.98
N PHE A 88 4.89 -8.65 -6.07
CA PHE A 88 3.74 -7.77 -6.30
C PHE A 88 2.48 -8.59 -6.58
N SER A 89 1.83 -9.09 -5.52
CA SER A 89 0.57 -9.83 -5.60
C SER A 89 -0.53 -9.16 -4.78
N LEU A 90 -1.79 -9.36 -5.15
CA LEU A 90 -2.93 -8.82 -4.42
C LEU A 90 -2.97 -9.32 -2.96
N ASP A 91 -2.67 -10.59 -2.73
CA ASP A 91 -2.61 -11.18 -1.38
C ASP A 91 -1.50 -10.55 -0.55
N THR A 92 -0.28 -10.41 -1.10
CA THR A 92 0.83 -9.70 -0.45
C THR A 92 0.40 -8.29 -0.06
N ILE A 93 -0.17 -7.54 -1.00
CA ILE A 93 -0.56 -6.16 -0.81
C ILE A 93 -1.65 -6.03 0.26
N GLN A 94 -2.68 -6.88 0.23
CA GLN A 94 -3.74 -6.88 1.24
C GLN A 94 -3.19 -7.12 2.65
N LYS A 95 -2.25 -8.05 2.80
CA LYS A 95 -1.60 -8.35 4.07
C LYS A 95 -0.72 -7.20 4.56
N LEU A 96 0.01 -6.53 3.68
CA LEU A 96 0.79 -5.36 4.08
C LEU A 96 -0.10 -4.15 4.42
N LEU A 97 -1.20 -3.97 3.69
CA LEU A 97 -2.17 -2.92 3.97
C LEU A 97 -2.85 -3.13 5.33
N SER A 98 -3.05 -4.37 5.79
CA SER A 98 -3.67 -4.63 7.10
C SER A 98 -2.80 -4.20 8.29
N LEU A 99 -1.51 -3.92 8.07
CA LEU A 99 -0.57 -3.49 9.11
C LEU A 99 -0.85 -2.08 9.65
N ALA A 100 -1.60 -1.25 8.91
CA ALA A 100 -1.95 0.10 9.34
C ALA A 100 -3.32 0.54 8.80
N LYS A 101 -3.74 1.77 9.11
CA LYS A 101 -5.02 2.33 8.63
C LYS A 101 -4.78 3.60 7.80
N CYS A 102 -5.41 3.66 6.63
CA CYS A 102 -5.40 4.86 5.81
C CYS A 102 -6.17 6.01 6.49
N ARG A 103 -5.52 7.18 6.58
CA ARG A 103 -6.08 8.42 7.18
C ARG A 103 -6.78 9.35 6.19
N GLY A 104 -6.89 8.96 4.91
CA GLY A 104 -7.57 9.78 3.90
C GLY A 104 -6.83 11.06 3.49
N CYS A 105 -5.50 11.09 3.59
CA CYS A 105 -4.67 12.26 3.26
C CYS A 105 -4.77 12.74 1.79
N GLY A 106 -5.26 11.89 0.89
CA GLY A 106 -5.46 12.22 -0.53
C GLY A 106 -4.18 12.20 -1.37
N LYS A 107 -3.05 11.69 -0.86
CA LYS A 107 -1.80 11.54 -1.63
C LYS A 107 -1.96 10.59 -2.84
N CYS A 108 -2.88 9.62 -2.78
CA CYS A 108 -3.27 8.78 -3.92
C CYS A 108 -4.07 9.53 -5.01
N CYS A 109 -4.49 10.76 -4.75
CA CYS A 109 -5.25 11.59 -5.69
C CYS A 109 -4.39 12.65 -6.38
N ILE A 110 -3.07 12.60 -6.21
CA ILE A 110 -2.12 13.55 -6.76
C ILE A 110 -1.49 12.90 -8.01
N PRO A 111 -1.46 13.61 -9.17
CA PRO A 111 -0.75 13.13 -10.34
C PRO A 111 0.70 12.81 -10.02
N ASN A 112 1.26 11.77 -10.64
CA ASN A 112 2.68 11.50 -10.55
C ASN A 112 3.41 12.37 -11.59
N PRO A 113 4.18 13.40 -11.19
CA PRO A 113 4.84 14.29 -12.15
C PRO A 113 5.88 13.56 -13.01
N LYS A 114 6.39 12.41 -12.55
CA LYS A 114 7.34 11.57 -13.30
C LYS A 114 6.66 10.74 -14.40
N HIS A 115 5.32 10.60 -14.34
CA HIS A 115 4.53 9.81 -15.28
C HIS A 115 3.30 10.61 -15.75
N PRO A 116 3.49 11.72 -16.49
CA PRO A 116 2.39 12.55 -16.99
C PRO A 116 1.45 11.79 -17.94
N GLU A 117 1.91 10.70 -18.54
CA GLU A 117 1.12 9.77 -19.35
C GLU A 117 0.08 8.98 -18.55
N TRP A 118 0.10 9.05 -17.21
CA TRP A 118 -0.92 8.48 -16.32
C TRP A 118 -1.80 9.59 -15.75
N PRO A 119 -2.82 10.05 -16.51
CA PRO A 119 -3.58 11.24 -16.16
C PRO A 119 -4.56 11.01 -15.00
N GLY A 120 -4.62 9.82 -14.41
CA GLY A 120 -5.66 9.45 -13.47
C GLY A 120 -5.42 8.13 -12.73
N ALA A 121 -6.38 7.77 -11.89
CA ALA A 121 -6.46 6.44 -11.30
C ALA A 121 -7.14 5.49 -12.30
N GLY A 122 -6.50 4.36 -12.58
CA GLY A 122 -7.06 3.34 -13.47
C GLY A 122 -8.22 2.62 -12.82
N LEU A 123 -9.21 2.24 -13.62
CA LEU A 123 -10.34 1.43 -13.18
C LEU A 123 -11.04 0.74 -14.36
N PHE A 124 -11.61 -0.42 -14.12
CA PHE A 124 -12.47 -1.09 -15.09
C PHE A 124 -13.91 -0.55 -15.07
N GLU A 125 -14.67 -0.84 -16.12
CA GLU A 125 -16.07 -0.39 -16.25
C GLU A 125 -16.98 -0.84 -15.10
N ASP A 126 -16.75 -2.04 -14.56
CA ASP A 126 -17.48 -2.56 -13.39
C ASP A 126 -17.13 -1.79 -12.11
N GLU A 127 -15.85 -1.46 -11.89
CA GLU A 127 -15.45 -0.57 -10.79
C GLU A 127 -16.06 0.83 -10.95
N LEU A 128 -16.10 1.34 -12.18
CA LEU A 128 -16.73 2.62 -12.50
C LEU A 128 -18.23 2.62 -12.19
N LYS A 129 -18.94 1.51 -12.42
CA LYS A 129 -20.35 1.34 -12.02
C LYS A 129 -20.52 1.37 -10.50
N GLU A 130 -19.64 0.72 -9.75
CA GLU A 130 -19.67 0.75 -8.28
C GLU A 130 -19.38 2.16 -7.74
N VAL A 131 -18.42 2.87 -8.34
CA VAL A 131 -18.13 4.27 -8.00
C VAL A 131 -19.33 5.17 -8.32
N ALA A 132 -19.99 4.98 -9.48
CA ALA A 132 -21.19 5.73 -9.85
C ALA A 132 -22.31 5.53 -8.81
N LYS A 133 -22.56 4.28 -8.43
CA LYS A 133 -23.55 3.91 -7.40
C LYS A 133 -23.22 4.55 -6.05
N GLY A 134 -21.98 4.44 -5.58
CA GLY A 134 -21.58 4.99 -4.28
C GLY A 134 -21.45 6.52 -4.23
N SER A 135 -21.25 7.17 -5.38
CA SER A 135 -21.20 8.64 -5.49
C SER A 135 -22.56 9.28 -5.80
N LEU A 136 -23.58 8.48 -6.11
CA LEU A 136 -24.88 8.93 -6.61
C LEU A 136 -24.79 9.75 -7.91
N ILE A 137 -23.71 9.57 -8.68
CA ILE A 137 -23.57 10.15 -10.02
C ILE A 137 -24.08 9.13 -11.04
N PRO A 138 -24.97 9.52 -11.98
CA PRO A 138 -25.40 8.62 -13.04
C PRO A 138 -24.20 8.03 -13.80
N PHE A 139 -24.19 6.72 -14.02
CA PHE A 139 -23.07 6.01 -14.64
C PHE A 139 -22.60 6.65 -15.95
N ASN A 140 -23.53 6.99 -16.86
CA ASN A 140 -23.18 7.63 -18.14
C ASN A 140 -22.51 8.99 -17.96
N LYS A 141 -22.93 9.77 -16.96
CA LYS A 141 -22.32 11.07 -16.63
C LYS A 141 -20.91 10.88 -16.07
N LEU A 142 -20.73 9.94 -15.13
CA LEU A 142 -19.41 9.65 -14.58
C LEU A 142 -18.46 9.12 -15.67
N LYS A 143 -18.95 8.23 -16.54
CA LYS A 143 -18.20 7.67 -17.66
C LYS A 143 -17.72 8.73 -18.64
N GLN A 144 -18.53 9.74 -18.93
CA GLN A 144 -18.15 10.88 -19.78
C GLN A 144 -17.04 11.76 -19.16
N GLN A 145 -16.87 11.70 -17.84
CA GLN A 145 -15.79 12.40 -17.14
C GLN A 145 -14.48 11.58 -17.10
N CYS A 146 -14.52 10.32 -17.51
CA CYS A 146 -13.36 9.45 -17.57
C CYS A 146 -12.72 9.45 -18.95
N ILE A 147 -11.41 9.14 -19.00
CA ILE A 147 -10.68 8.98 -20.25
C ILE A 147 -10.66 7.48 -20.56
N TYR A 148 -11.22 7.07 -21.71
CA TYR A 148 -11.08 5.69 -22.15
C TYR A 148 -9.61 5.38 -22.43
N ARG A 149 -9.15 4.23 -21.96
CA ARG A 149 -7.76 3.81 -22.13
C ARG A 149 -7.68 2.67 -23.15
N ASP A 150 -8.15 1.49 -22.79
CA ASP A 150 -8.07 0.29 -23.61
C ASP A 150 -9.14 -0.75 -23.19
N THR A 151 -9.07 -1.91 -23.82
CA THR A 151 -9.83 -3.09 -23.40
C THR A 151 -8.82 -4.18 -23.05
N VAL A 152 -8.81 -4.60 -21.78
CA VAL A 152 -7.95 -5.67 -21.25
C VAL A 152 -8.85 -6.87 -20.96
N ASP A 153 -8.55 -8.03 -21.55
CA ASP A 153 -9.32 -9.25 -21.38
C ASP A 153 -10.84 -9.08 -21.59
N GLY A 154 -11.21 -8.31 -22.63
CA GLY A 154 -12.61 -8.03 -22.93
C GLY A 154 -13.31 -7.03 -21.99
N ARG A 155 -12.58 -6.46 -21.02
CA ARG A 155 -13.09 -5.46 -20.08
C ARG A 155 -12.58 -4.07 -20.47
N LYS A 156 -13.49 -3.10 -20.59
CA LYS A 156 -13.14 -1.71 -20.86
C LYS A 156 -12.48 -1.09 -19.64
N SER A 157 -11.34 -0.46 -19.84
CA SER A 157 -10.60 0.27 -18.82
C SER A 157 -10.70 1.78 -19.06
N TYR A 158 -10.63 2.53 -17.98
CA TYR A 158 -10.73 3.98 -17.96
C TYR A 158 -9.68 4.57 -17.03
N TRP A 159 -9.38 5.86 -17.24
CA TRP A 159 -8.73 6.71 -16.25
C TRP A 159 -9.77 7.61 -15.60
N LEU A 160 -9.83 7.58 -14.28
CA LEU A 160 -10.48 8.62 -13.48
C LEU A 160 -9.49 9.78 -13.31
N PRO A 161 -9.70 10.93 -13.98
CA PRO A 161 -8.68 11.96 -14.11
C PRO A 161 -8.27 12.58 -12.78
N PHE A 162 -7.03 13.02 -12.71
CA PHE A 162 -6.53 13.91 -11.67
C PHE A 162 -6.69 15.40 -12.07
N PRO A 163 -6.94 16.30 -11.10
CA PRO A 163 -7.19 16.02 -9.68
C PRO A 163 -8.49 15.24 -9.47
N CYS A 164 -8.45 14.24 -8.58
CA CYS A 164 -9.60 13.34 -8.41
C CYS A 164 -10.82 14.10 -7.86
N GLN A 165 -11.92 14.08 -8.63
CA GLN A 165 -13.17 14.77 -8.26
C GLN A 165 -13.83 14.28 -6.97
N PHE A 166 -13.48 13.08 -6.50
CA PHE A 166 -13.99 12.54 -5.23
C PHE A 166 -13.17 12.96 -4.02
N ARG A 167 -12.04 13.65 -4.22
CA ARG A 167 -11.26 14.21 -3.12
C ARG A 167 -12.01 15.39 -2.51
N SER A 168 -12.06 15.44 -1.18
CA SER A 168 -12.58 16.56 -0.41
C SER A 168 -11.61 16.91 0.73
N ALA A 169 -11.84 18.04 1.40
CA ALA A 169 -11.09 18.39 2.61
C ALA A 169 -11.21 17.34 3.73
N LYS A 170 -12.31 16.57 3.75
CA LYS A 170 -12.57 15.51 4.74
C LYS A 170 -12.12 14.11 4.29
N GLY A 171 -11.43 14.00 3.14
CA GLY A 171 -11.00 12.73 2.55
C GLY A 171 -11.78 12.35 1.29
N CYS A 172 -11.80 11.06 0.95
CA CYS A 172 -12.41 10.55 -0.27
C CYS A 172 -13.91 10.29 -0.10
N LYS A 173 -14.75 10.93 -0.93
CA LYS A 173 -16.22 10.77 -0.92
C LYS A 173 -16.68 9.37 -1.27
N VAL A 174 -15.88 8.62 -2.02
CA VAL A 174 -16.18 7.25 -2.47
C VAL A 174 -15.27 6.22 -1.81
N TYR A 175 -14.75 6.49 -0.61
CA TYR A 175 -13.71 5.68 0.03
C TYR A 175 -14.02 4.17 0.06
N GLN A 176 -15.27 3.79 0.35
CA GLN A 176 -15.68 2.38 0.44
C GLN A 176 -15.75 1.67 -0.92
N VAL A 177 -16.05 2.41 -1.99
CA VAL A 177 -16.17 1.87 -3.36
C VAL A 177 -15.02 2.33 -4.27
N ARG A 178 -13.92 2.80 -3.68
CA ARG A 178 -12.77 3.33 -4.44
C ARG A 178 -12.21 2.26 -5.40
N PRO A 179 -11.66 2.64 -6.56
CA PRO A 179 -11.02 1.68 -7.48
C PRO A 179 -9.90 0.89 -6.82
N MET A 180 -9.58 -0.28 -7.38
CA MET A 180 -8.55 -1.18 -6.88
C MET A 180 -7.19 -0.50 -6.79
N ALA A 181 -6.79 0.29 -7.80
CA ALA A 181 -5.56 1.10 -7.72
C ALA A 181 -5.54 2.01 -6.48
N CYS A 182 -6.68 2.61 -6.12
CA CYS A 182 -6.79 3.42 -4.91
C CYS A 182 -6.84 2.57 -3.62
N ARG A 183 -7.24 1.29 -3.68
CA ARG A 183 -7.21 0.36 -2.55
C ARG A 183 -5.80 -0.16 -2.26
N MET A 184 -5.00 -0.35 -3.31
CA MET A 184 -3.64 -0.87 -3.23
C MET A 184 -2.60 0.18 -2.83
N TYR A 185 -2.89 1.46 -3.05
CA TYR A 185 -2.05 2.56 -2.57
C TYR A 185 -1.83 2.47 -1.05
N PRO A 186 -0.58 2.54 -0.54
CA PRO A 186 0.58 3.22 -1.12
C PRO A 186 1.58 2.34 -1.89
N PHE A 187 1.22 1.12 -2.24
CA PHE A 187 2.05 0.27 -3.09
C PHE A 187 1.93 0.66 -4.56
N VAL A 188 3.06 0.72 -5.26
CA VAL A 188 3.12 0.87 -6.70
C VAL A 188 4.02 -0.23 -7.29
N SER A 189 3.69 -0.67 -8.50
CA SER A 189 4.53 -1.62 -9.23
C SER A 189 5.85 -0.92 -9.58
N GLY A 190 6.99 -1.57 -9.33
CA GLY A 190 8.29 -1.07 -9.72
C GLY A 190 8.66 -1.53 -11.12
N ASP A 191 9.20 -0.62 -11.94
CA ASP A 191 9.99 -0.80 -13.18
C ASP A 191 9.87 -2.15 -13.92
N ASN A 192 8.66 -2.69 -14.08
CA ASN A 192 8.37 -4.02 -14.63
C ASN A 192 9.03 -5.21 -13.91
N ASP A 193 9.49 -5.04 -12.66
CA ASP A 193 10.06 -6.13 -11.88
C ASP A 193 9.06 -6.60 -10.81
N PRO A 194 8.43 -7.76 -11.01
CA PRO A 194 7.43 -8.29 -10.08
C PRO A 194 8.02 -8.76 -8.75
N SER A 195 9.36 -8.84 -8.61
CA SER A 195 10.04 -9.37 -7.43
C SER A 195 10.07 -8.40 -6.25
N HIS A 196 9.72 -7.13 -6.47
CA HIS A 196 9.70 -6.12 -5.43
C HIS A 196 8.47 -5.21 -5.48
N LEU A 197 8.06 -4.74 -4.31
CA LEU A 197 7.05 -3.70 -4.12
C LEU A 197 7.75 -2.37 -3.90
N ILE A 198 7.24 -1.30 -4.51
CA ILE A 198 7.65 0.06 -4.16
C ILE A 198 6.61 0.66 -3.21
N LEU A 199 7.05 1.12 -2.04
CA LEU A 199 6.18 1.72 -1.02
C LEU A 199 6.31 3.24 -1.02
N LYS A 200 5.23 3.95 -1.37
CA LYS A 200 5.19 5.41 -1.33
C LYS A 200 5.09 5.93 0.11
N VAL A 201 6.23 6.30 0.68
CA VAL A 201 6.34 6.89 2.03
C VAL A 201 6.04 8.39 2.08
N SER A 202 5.75 9.04 0.96
CA SER A 202 5.13 10.38 0.95
C SER A 202 3.66 10.36 1.43
N CYS A 203 3.09 9.17 1.61
CA CYS A 203 1.84 8.94 2.28
C CYS A 203 2.08 8.50 3.73
N ASP A 204 1.44 9.21 4.65
CA ASP A 204 1.26 8.86 6.05
C ASP A 204 0.97 7.37 6.32
N TYR A 205 0.07 6.78 5.53
CA TYR A 205 -0.25 5.36 5.62
C TYR A 205 0.93 4.47 5.20
N GLY A 206 1.70 4.89 4.19
CA GLY A 206 2.90 4.18 3.74
C GLY A 206 4.02 4.24 4.77
N LYS A 207 4.21 5.40 5.44
CA LYS A 207 5.14 5.53 6.58
C LYS A 207 4.81 4.53 7.68
N ASP A 208 3.54 4.41 8.04
CA ASP A 208 3.11 3.51 9.10
C ASP A 208 3.28 2.03 8.73
N ILE A 209 2.95 1.66 7.49
CA ILE A 209 3.21 0.32 6.97
C ILE A 209 4.70 0.01 7.03
N TYR A 210 5.57 0.92 6.58
CA TYR A 210 7.01 0.71 6.59
C TYR A 210 7.55 0.51 8.02
N ARG A 211 7.09 1.33 8.98
CA ARG A 211 7.40 1.17 10.41
C ARG A 211 6.93 -0.19 10.95
N ALA A 212 5.73 -0.63 10.57
CA ALA A 212 5.21 -1.92 11.01
C ALA A 212 6.03 -3.09 10.45
N ILE A 213 6.36 -3.05 9.15
CA ILE A 213 7.23 -4.06 8.52
C ILE A 213 8.56 -4.12 9.28
N THR A 214 9.26 -2.99 9.42
CA THR A 214 10.59 -2.91 10.05
C THR A 214 10.60 -3.35 11.53
N ARG A 215 9.54 -3.08 12.30
CA ARG A 215 9.41 -3.57 13.68
C ARG A 215 9.15 -5.07 13.74
N ASN A 216 8.26 -5.59 12.91
CA ASN A 216 7.95 -7.02 12.92
C ASN A 216 9.14 -7.86 12.43
N ILE A 217 10.09 -7.27 11.66
CA ILE A 217 11.39 -7.90 11.37
C ILE A 217 12.13 -8.25 12.66
N LYS A 218 12.15 -7.32 13.61
CA LYS A 218 12.82 -7.50 14.89
C LYS A 218 12.19 -8.65 15.68
N GLU A 219 10.86 -8.79 15.64
CA GLU A 219 10.14 -9.81 16.39
C GLU A 219 10.33 -11.20 15.79
N SER A 220 10.28 -11.34 14.45
CA SER A 220 10.45 -12.67 13.84
C SER A 220 11.90 -13.17 13.88
N LEU A 221 12.90 -12.29 13.88
CA LEU A 221 14.32 -12.68 14.02
C LEU A 221 14.63 -13.22 15.43
N VAL A 222 13.81 -12.86 16.43
CA VAL A 222 13.89 -13.43 17.78
C VAL A 222 13.28 -14.85 17.81
N ASP A 223 12.36 -15.15 16.89
CA ASP A 223 11.67 -16.45 16.81
C ASP A 223 12.29 -17.44 15.78
N SER A 224 13.17 -16.99 14.88
CA SER A 224 13.66 -17.79 13.74
C SER A 224 14.81 -18.75 14.06
N HIS A 225 14.67 -19.55 15.12
CA HIS A 225 15.39 -20.83 15.25
C HIS A 225 14.60 -22.02 14.67
N TYR A 226 13.47 -21.76 13.99
CA TYR A 226 12.57 -22.81 13.51
C TYR A 226 12.13 -22.58 12.06
N LEU A 227 12.44 -23.60 11.23
CA LEU A 227 11.82 -24.02 9.96
C LEU A 227 12.48 -23.59 8.64
N ALA A 228 13.51 -24.36 8.28
CA ALA A 228 13.73 -24.79 6.90
C ALA A 228 12.59 -25.73 6.47
N SER A 229 11.68 -25.29 5.59
CA SER A 229 10.84 -26.23 4.83
C SER A 229 10.42 -25.65 3.48
N GLY A 230 11.03 -26.16 2.41
CA GLY A 230 10.83 -25.70 1.04
C GLY A 230 9.41 -25.93 0.54
N ARG A 231 8.62 -24.84 0.45
CA ARG A 231 7.38 -24.81 -0.31
C ARG A 231 7.57 -24.04 -1.61
N LYS A 232 6.99 -24.57 -2.68
CA LYS A 232 6.92 -23.94 -4.00
C LYS A 232 6.15 -22.62 -3.89
N THR A 233 6.74 -21.57 -4.44
CA THR A 233 6.14 -20.24 -4.56
C THR A 233 4.86 -20.32 -5.40
N PHE A 234 3.84 -19.56 -4.99
CA PHE A 234 2.66 -19.29 -5.79
C PHE A 234 3.11 -18.58 -7.08
N ASP A 235 2.78 -19.15 -8.23
CA ASP A 235 3.07 -18.61 -9.55
C ASP A 235 1.80 -17.89 -10.05
N PRO A 236 1.67 -16.56 -9.87
CA PRO A 236 0.54 -15.81 -10.39
C PRO A 236 0.46 -15.99 -11.90
N THR A 237 -0.74 -16.23 -12.41
CA THR A 237 -0.92 -16.40 -13.86
C THR A 237 -0.56 -15.08 -14.56
N GLU A 238 -0.04 -15.15 -15.79
CA GLU A 238 0.25 -13.97 -16.64
C GLU A 238 -0.91 -12.96 -16.71
N LYS A 239 -2.14 -13.42 -16.45
CA LYS A 239 -3.40 -12.64 -16.44
C LYS A 239 -3.58 -11.77 -15.18
N ASP A 240 -3.09 -12.21 -14.04
CA ASP A 240 -3.09 -11.39 -12.81
C ASP A 240 -2.09 -10.24 -12.94
N TRP A 241 -1.02 -10.46 -13.73
CA TRP A 241 -0.05 -9.43 -14.05
C TRP A 241 -0.60 -8.37 -14.98
N GLU A 242 -1.37 -8.69 -16.03
CA GLU A 242 -1.96 -7.63 -16.87
C GLU A 242 -2.98 -6.76 -16.13
N TYR A 243 -3.61 -7.24 -15.05
CA TYR A 243 -4.47 -6.43 -14.19
C TYR A 243 -3.67 -5.43 -13.31
N LEU A 244 -2.47 -5.82 -12.87
CA LEU A 244 -1.60 -5.06 -11.96
C LEU A 244 -0.55 -4.20 -12.70
N VAL A 245 -0.04 -4.72 -13.82
CA VAL A 245 0.96 -4.18 -14.75
C VAL A 245 0.28 -3.60 -15.99
N GLY A 246 -1.01 -3.83 -16.20
CA GLY A 246 -1.82 -2.97 -17.05
C GLY A 246 -1.90 -1.54 -16.53
N TYR A 247 -0.99 -1.07 -15.67
CA TYR A 247 -0.67 0.31 -15.34
C TYR A 247 0.64 0.79 -15.98
N LEU A 248 1.43 -0.11 -16.57
CA LEU A 248 2.66 0.17 -17.30
C LEU A 248 2.39 -0.09 -18.80
N PRO A 249 2.80 0.81 -19.71
CA PRO A 249 2.70 0.53 -21.14
C PRO A 249 3.56 -0.70 -21.47
N LYS A 250 3.03 -1.62 -22.28
CA LYS A 250 3.86 -2.57 -23.00
C LYS A 250 4.76 -1.73 -23.91
N ASN A 251 6.06 -1.64 -23.60
CA ASN A 251 7.01 -1.02 -24.50
C ASN A 251 6.91 -1.75 -25.85
N LYS A 252 6.53 -1.00 -26.89
CA LYS A 252 6.62 -1.45 -28.29
C LYS A 252 8.07 -1.36 -28.75
#